data_AF-A0A3M5PLJ1-F1
#
_entry.id   AF-A0A3M5PLJ1-F1
#
_cell.length_a   1.000
_cell.length_b   1.000
_cell.length_c   1.000
_cell.angle_alpha   90.00
_cell.angle_beta   90.00
_cell.angle_gamma   90.00
#
_symmetry.space_group_name_H-M   'P 1'
#
loop_
_entity.id
_entity.type
_entity.pdbx_description
1 polymer ?
#
loop_
_entity_poly.entity_id
_entity_poly.type
_entity_poly.pdbx_seq_one_letter_code
_entity_poly.pdbx_strand_id
1 'polypeptide(L)' 'MMGDSELNICHEHADTTQQLRRRLWGLHTNGFGAQDEPQDAFKSWGEVIKRNKDFRNSKLKPDASIVEFHYGEANYKDLD' A
#
# COMPACT_ATOMS: atom_id res chain seq x y z
N MET A 1 12.37 28.39 -11.99
CA MET A 1 12.39 27.10 -11.28
C MET A 1 12.81 26.06 -12.29
N MET A 2 13.89 25.32 -12.04
CA MET A 2 14.31 24.20 -12.89
C MET A 2 13.85 22.95 -12.15
N GLY A 3 12.96 22.16 -12.76
CA GLY A 3 12.46 20.90 -12.21
C GLY A 3 13.23 19.71 -12.78
N ASP A 4 13.20 18.59 -12.07
CA ASP A 4 13.80 17.34 -12.53
C ASP A 4 12.97 16.74 -13.69
N SER A 5 13.66 16.13 -14.67
CA SER A 5 13.00 15.39 -15.75
C SER A 5 12.60 13.99 -15.26
N GLU A 6 11.32 13.66 -15.34
CA GLU A 6 10.80 12.32 -15.04
C GLU A 6 10.40 11.56 -16.32
N LEU A 7 10.50 10.23 -16.29
CA LEU A 7 10.05 9.33 -17.34
C LEU A 7 9.22 8.20 -16.73
N ASN A 8 8.00 8.00 -17.25
CA ASN A 8 7.09 6.94 -16.80
C ASN A 8 6.71 6.03 -17.97
N ILE A 9 6.49 4.73 -17.69
CA ILE A 9 6.05 3.72 -18.66
C ILE A 9 4.73 3.13 -18.16
N CYS A 10 3.73 3.03 -19.04
CA CYS A 10 2.46 2.39 -18.75
C CYS A 10 2.26 1.18 -19.68
N HIS A 11 1.80 0.06 -19.12
CA HIS A 11 1.41 -1.12 -19.89
C HIS A 11 0.16 -1.76 -19.28
N GLU A 12 -0.71 -2.32 -20.11
CA GLU A 12 -2.02 -2.87 -19.70
C GLU A 12 -2.05 -4.39 -19.51
N HIS A 13 -0.93 -5.08 -19.76
CA HIS A 13 -0.86 -6.54 -19.64
C HIS A 13 -1.16 -7.05 -18.21
N ALA A 14 -2.41 -7.44 -17.99
CA ALA A 14 -2.98 -7.76 -16.69
C ALA A 14 -2.26 -8.93 -15.98
N ASP A 15 -1.83 -9.94 -16.72
CA ASP A 15 -1.12 -11.09 -16.15
C ASP A 15 0.21 -10.67 -15.50
N THR A 16 0.92 -9.72 -16.12
CA THR A 16 2.16 -9.18 -15.57
C THR A 16 1.88 -8.29 -14.36
N THR A 17 0.91 -7.37 -14.46
CA THR A 17 0.60 -6.43 -13.37
C THR A 17 0.03 -7.15 -12.15
N GLN A 18 -0.80 -8.17 -12.34
CA GLN A 18 -1.38 -8.96 -11.24
C GLN A 18 -0.31 -9.75 -10.48
N GLN A 19 0.61 -10.41 -11.19
CA GLN A 19 1.71 -11.13 -10.54
C GLN A 19 2.63 -10.19 -9.77
N LEU A 20 2.98 -9.03 -10.36
CA LEU A 20 3.77 -8.01 -9.70
C LEU A 20 3.07 -7.49 -8.43
N ARG A 21 1.77 -7.18 -8.53
CA ARG A 21 0.92 -6.74 -7.41
C ARG A 21 0.96 -7.75 -6.27
N ARG A 22 0.67 -9.03 -6.54
CA ARG A 22 0.68 -10.11 -5.54
C ARG A 22 2.04 -10.23 -4.85
N ARG A 23 3.14 -10.18 -5.61
CA ARG A 23 4.51 -10.27 -5.07
C ARG A 23 4.87 -9.08 -4.18
N LEU A 24 4.57 -7.86 -4.62
CA LEU A 24 4.86 -6.65 -3.85
C LEU A 24 4.04 -6.59 -2.57
N TRP A 25 2.74 -6.85 -2.63
CA TRP A 25 1.94 -6.92 -1.41
C TRP A 25 2.43 -8.03 -0.50
N GLY A 26 2.66 -9.25 -1.00
CA GLY A 26 3.20 -10.34 -0.19
C GLY A 26 4.50 -9.99 0.54
N LEU A 27 5.40 -9.25 -0.11
CA LEU A 27 6.63 -8.75 0.52
C LEU A 27 6.33 -7.70 1.60
N HIS A 28 5.47 -6.74 1.32
CA HIS A 28 5.25 -5.59 2.20
C HIS A 28 4.26 -5.82 3.34
N THR A 29 3.46 -6.88 3.27
CA THR A 29 2.42 -7.21 4.24
C THR A 29 2.65 -8.56 4.91
N ASN A 30 3.84 -9.15 4.78
CA ASN A 30 4.17 -10.47 5.33
C ASN A 30 3.18 -11.56 4.85
N GLY A 31 2.80 -11.50 3.58
CA GLY A 31 1.85 -12.40 2.93
C GLY A 31 0.37 -12.08 3.13
N PHE A 32 0.01 -11.19 4.06
CA PHE A 32 -1.40 -10.88 4.36
C PHE A 32 -2.02 -9.90 3.35
N GLY A 33 -3.11 -10.29 2.69
CA GLY A 33 -3.76 -9.39 1.73
C GLY A 33 -3.05 -9.31 0.37
N ALA A 34 -2.27 -10.33 0.01
CA ALA A 34 -1.66 -10.45 -1.32
C ALA A 34 -2.64 -10.99 -2.39
N GLN A 35 -3.75 -11.59 -1.97
CA GLN A 35 -4.80 -12.13 -2.84
C GLN A 35 -5.51 -11.04 -3.67
N ASP A 36 -6.42 -11.45 -4.55
CA ASP A 36 -7.10 -10.57 -5.50
C ASP A 36 -8.42 -9.98 -5.00
N GLU A 37 -8.93 -10.44 -3.85
CA GLU A 37 -10.15 -9.91 -3.24
C GLU A 37 -9.85 -8.58 -2.49
N PRO A 38 -10.25 -7.41 -3.04
CA PRO A 38 -9.79 -6.13 -2.52
C PRO A 38 -10.28 -5.83 -1.10
N GLN A 39 -11.51 -6.23 -0.79
CA GLN A 39 -12.11 -5.99 0.51
C GLN A 39 -11.35 -6.74 1.62
N ASP A 40 -11.00 -8.00 1.38
CA ASP A 40 -10.28 -8.83 2.35
C ASP A 40 -8.81 -8.46 2.43
N ALA A 41 -8.21 -8.07 1.31
CA ALA A 41 -6.88 -7.50 1.28
C ALA A 41 -6.81 -6.22 2.14
N PHE A 42 -7.74 -5.29 1.95
CA PHE A 42 -7.79 -4.04 2.70
C PHE A 42 -7.96 -4.26 4.22
N LYS A 43 -8.86 -5.17 4.62
CA LYS A 43 -8.99 -5.57 6.03
C LYS A 43 -7.68 -6.13 6.58
N SER A 44 -7.03 -7.03 5.82
CA SER A 44 -5.77 -7.66 6.21
C SER A 44 -4.66 -6.62 6.40
N TRP A 45 -4.55 -5.66 5.48
CA TRP A 45 -3.58 -4.56 5.59
C TRP A 45 -3.83 -3.72 6.85
N GLY A 46 -5.10 -3.41 7.15
CA GLY A 46 -5.48 -2.69 8.37
C GLY A 46 -5.01 -3.38 9.65
N GLU A 47 -5.15 -4.70 9.73
CA GLU A 47 -4.68 -5.49 10.89
C GLU A 47 -3.15 -5.48 11.01
N VAL A 48 -2.41 -5.60 9.90
CA VAL A 48 -0.94 -5.49 9.90
C VAL A 48 -0.49 -4.10 10.35
N ILE A 49 -1.13 -3.05 9.84
CA ILE A 49 -0.84 -1.66 10.22
C ILE A 49 -1.09 -1.44 11.72
N LYS A 50 -2.20 -1.98 12.25
CA LYS A 50 -2.53 -1.92 13.68
C LYS A 50 -1.45 -2.60 14.53
N ARG A 51 -1.06 -3.83 14.18
CA ARG A 51 0.04 -4.54 14.87
C ARG A 51 1.36 -3.77 14.81
N ASN A 52 1.68 -3.18 13.66
CA ASN A 52 2.87 -2.35 13.51
C ASN A 52 2.86 -1.14 14.46
N LYS A 53 1.71 -0.49 14.66
CA LYS A 53 1.56 0.60 15.64
C LYS A 53 1.77 0.11 17.08
N ASP A 54 1.17 -1.02 17.44
CA ASP A 54 1.30 -1.61 18.78
C ASP A 54 2.74 -2.03 19.07
N PHE A 55 3.43 -2.60 18.07
CA PHE A 55 4.84 -2.97 18.15
C PHE A 55 5.74 -1.75 18.28
N ARG A 56 5.47 -0.68 17.53
CA ARG A 56 6.19 0.60 17.66
C ARG A 56 6.06 1.17 19.07
N ASN A 57 4.85 1.19 19.62
CA ASN A 57 4.59 1.65 20.99
C ASN A 57 5.32 0.80 22.04
N SER A 58 5.47 -0.50 21.75
CA SER A 58 6.18 -1.47 22.59
C SER A 58 7.69 -1.57 22.30
N LYS A 59 8.24 -0.72 21.42
CA LYS A 59 9.64 -0.74 20.96
C LYS A 59 10.09 -2.08 20.36
N LEU A 60 9.17 -2.81 19.74
CA LEU A 60 9.42 -4.04 19.00
C LEU A 60 9.64 -3.75 17.51
N LYS A 61 10.24 -4.72 16.79
CA LYS A 61 10.30 -4.69 15.32
C LYS A 61 8.89 -4.75 14.73
N PRO A 62 8.60 -4.12 13.59
CA PRO A 62 7.31 -4.23 12.93
C PRO A 62 7.05 -5.67 12.43
N ASP A 63 5.78 -6.02 12.29
CA ASP A 63 5.30 -7.28 11.70
C ASP A 63 5.55 -7.33 10.19
N ALA A 64 5.34 -6.21 9.50
CA ALA A 64 5.67 -6.04 8.08
C ALA A 64 6.05 -4.59 7.75
N SER A 65 6.52 -4.30 6.54
CA SER A 65 6.97 -2.95 6.17
C SER A 65 5.84 -1.96 5.86
N ILE A 66 4.62 -2.43 5.61
CA ILE A 66 3.46 -1.55 5.34
C ILE A 66 3.21 -0.57 6.50
N VAL A 67 2.94 0.68 6.17
CA VAL A 67 2.57 1.74 7.12
C VAL A 67 1.19 2.28 6.77
N GLU A 68 0.61 3.10 7.64
CA GLU A 68 -0.74 3.62 7.44
C GLU A 68 -0.90 4.42 6.14
N PHE A 69 -2.08 4.32 5.52
CA PHE A 69 -2.42 5.12 4.36
C PHE A 69 -2.69 6.56 4.79
N HIS A 70 -2.03 7.52 4.13
CA HIS A 70 -2.34 8.93 4.31
C HIS A 70 -3.66 9.24 3.62
N TYR A 71 -4.70 9.55 4.40
CA TYR A 71 -5.92 10.16 3.88
C TYR A 71 -5.81 11.67 4.06
N GLY A 72 -5.35 12.35 3.02
CA GLY A 72 -5.56 13.79 2.92
C GLY A 72 -7.07 14.02 2.77
N GLU A 73 -7.66 14.86 3.60
CA GLU A 73 -9.10 15.17 3.53
C GLU A 73 -9.53 15.42 2.09
N ALA A 74 -10.67 14.87 1.69
CA ALA A 74 -11.21 15.10 0.36
C ALA A 74 -11.58 16.58 0.22
N ASN A 75 -10.70 17.36 -0.38
CA ASN A 75 -10.90 18.77 -0.61
C ASN A 75 -11.61 18.91 -1.96
N TYR A 76 -12.95 18.90 -1.94
CA TYR A 76 -13.79 19.05 -3.14
C TYR A 76 -13.90 20.50 -3.62
N LYS A 77 -12.98 21.38 -3.20
CA LYS A 77 -13.04 22.82 -3.48
C LYS A 77 -12.87 23.18 -4.98
N ASP A 78 -12.44 22.23 -5.80
CA ASP A 78 -12.23 22.41 -7.24
C ASP A 78 -13.21 21.60 -8.10
N LEU A 79 -14.38 21.23 -7.56
CA LEU A 79 -15.48 20.63 -8.33
C LEU A 79 -16.54 21.64 -8.80
N ASP A 80 -16.29 22.95 -8.66
CA ASP A 80 -17.11 24.05 -9.19
C ASP A 80 -16.44 24.74 -10.38
#